data_AF-A0A8X7QFN8-F1
#
_entry.id   AF-A0A8X7QFN8-F1
#
_cell.length_a   1.000
_cell.length_b   1.000
_cell.length_c   1.000
_cell.angle_alpha   90.00
_cell.angle_beta   90.00
_cell.angle_gamma   90.00
#
_symmetry.space_group_name_H-M   'P 1'
#
loop_
_entity.id
_entity.type
_entity.pdbx_description
1 polymer ?
#
loop_
_entity_poly.entity_id
_entity_poly.type
_entity_poly.pdbx_seq_one_letter_code
_entity_poly.pdbx_strand_id
1 'polypeptide(L)'
;MKTYSPYRIKVDALHALFHLSTYPPNIPCLLSADIVNALQSLTVSDDQRWTEKSLAVLLNLVLNEAGKEEMVSVPGLVSNLATVLDTGEPNEQEQAVSLLLILCKYSEMCSQMVLQEGVIPSLVSISVNGTQRGRERAQKLLTLFRELRQRDQTHLTKEPHAEVKSPEGDGFSVAAAAVTESKPQCKSASRKKMRRAFSFLWKSKSFSVYQC
;
A
#
# COMPACT_ATOMS: atom_id res chain seq x y z
N MET A 1 24.98 14.58 40.33
CA MET A 1 24.70 14.32 38.89
C MET A 1 23.22 14.03 38.75
N LYS A 2 22.47 14.74 37.90
CA LYS A 2 21.06 14.39 37.64
C LYS A 2 21.04 13.13 36.78
N THR A 3 20.67 11.99 37.34
CA THR A 3 20.43 10.76 36.56
C THR A 3 19.12 10.93 35.80
N TYR A 4 19.19 11.01 34.48
CA TYR A 4 17.99 11.04 33.65
C TYR A 4 17.32 9.67 33.69
N SER A 5 16.01 9.64 33.93
CA SER A 5 15.23 8.42 33.73
C SER A 5 15.30 8.02 32.24
N PRO A 6 15.45 6.72 31.91
CA PRO A 6 15.38 6.22 30.53
C PRO A 6 14.18 6.76 29.74
N TYR A 7 13.08 7.03 30.44
CA TYR A 7 11.89 7.71 29.93
C TYR A 7 12.21 9.08 29.30
N ARG A 8 12.90 9.94 30.05
CA ARG A 8 13.21 11.31 29.62
C ARG A 8 14.18 11.30 28.45
N ILE A 9 15.12 10.36 28.44
CA ILE A 9 16.09 10.20 27.35
C ILE A 9 15.37 9.88 26.03
N LYS A 10 14.37 8.99 26.03
CA LYS A 10 13.59 8.67 24.82
C LYS A 10 12.82 9.88 24.29
N VAL A 11 12.15 10.61 25.17
CA VAL A 11 11.39 11.81 24.79
C VAL A 11 12.32 12.88 24.23
N ASP A 12 13.44 13.16 24.90
CA ASP A 12 14.43 14.15 24.44
C ASP A 12 15.04 13.74 23.08
N ALA A 13 15.32 12.45 22.88
CA ALA A 13 15.81 11.91 21.62
C ALA A 13 14.79 12.07 20.48
N LEU A 14 13.52 11.71 20.72
CA LEU A 14 12.45 11.89 19.74
C LEU A 14 12.23 13.36 19.37
N HIS A 15 12.37 14.28 20.33
CA HIS A 15 12.34 15.71 20.07
C HIS A 15 13.51 16.16 19.18
N ALA A 16 14.72 15.68 19.44
CA ALA A 16 15.88 15.97 18.60
C ALA A 16 15.70 15.43 17.17
N LEU A 17 15.25 14.17 17.03
CA LEU A 17 14.94 13.55 15.74
C LEU A 17 13.85 14.29 14.97
N PHE A 18 12.84 14.82 15.67
CA PHE A 18 11.83 15.67 15.06
C PHE A 18 12.45 16.93 14.48
N HIS A 19 13.28 17.66 15.24
CA HIS A 19 13.94 18.84 14.69
C HIS A 19 14.87 18.51 13.51
N LEU A 20 15.66 17.44 13.61
CA LEU A 20 16.55 17.02 12.53
C LEU A 20 15.81 16.65 11.26
N SER A 21 14.66 15.98 11.38
CA SER A 21 13.84 15.55 10.23
C SER A 21 13.09 16.69 9.54
N THR A 22 12.90 17.84 10.19
CA THR A 22 12.33 19.03 9.51
C THR A 22 13.23 19.62 8.43
N TYR A 23 14.53 19.27 8.41
CA TYR A 23 15.48 19.75 7.42
C TYR A 23 15.77 18.64 6.37
N PRO A 24 15.27 18.76 5.12
CA PRO A 24 15.33 17.69 4.13
C PRO A 24 16.73 17.12 3.85
N PRO A 25 17.83 17.93 3.84
CA PRO A 25 19.17 17.39 3.66
C PRO A 25 19.65 16.40 4.73
N ASN A 26 19.02 16.38 5.92
CA ASN A 26 19.35 15.40 6.96
C ASN A 26 18.70 14.04 6.70
N ILE A 27 17.63 13.97 5.90
CA ILE A 27 16.81 12.77 5.71
C ILE A 27 17.64 11.57 5.25
N PRO A 28 18.53 11.67 4.23
CA PRO A 28 19.34 10.52 3.81
C PRO A 28 20.19 9.92 4.95
N CYS A 29 20.75 10.78 5.81
CA CYS A 29 21.53 10.33 6.96
C CYS A 29 20.63 9.63 8.00
N LEU A 30 19.44 10.19 8.29
CA LEU A 30 18.48 9.56 9.19
C LEU A 30 18.02 8.19 8.68
N LEU A 31 17.73 8.06 7.38
CA LEU A 31 17.35 6.79 6.77
C LEU A 31 18.49 5.76 6.83
N SER A 32 19.74 6.19 6.57
CA SER A 32 20.91 5.31 6.69
C SER A 32 21.16 4.79 8.12
N ALA A 33 20.59 5.47 9.12
CA ALA A 33 20.64 5.08 10.53
C ALA A 33 19.44 4.20 10.97
N ASP A 34 18.69 3.66 10.01
CA ASP A 34 17.55 2.76 10.23
C ASP A 34 16.43 3.37 11.11
N ILE A 35 16.22 4.67 10.95
CA ILE A 35 15.27 5.42 11.78
C ILE A 35 13.82 4.91 11.64
N VAL A 36 13.43 4.39 10.47
CA VAL A 36 12.05 3.96 10.22
C VAL A 36 11.70 2.74 11.09
N ASN A 37 12.56 1.72 11.12
CA ASN A 37 12.39 0.55 12.00
C ASN A 37 12.43 0.95 13.49
N ALA A 38 13.34 1.85 13.87
CA ALA A 38 13.43 2.34 15.24
C ALA A 38 12.13 3.03 15.69
N LEU A 39 11.57 3.92 14.87
CA LEU A 39 10.32 4.62 15.16
C LEU A 39 9.11 3.68 15.13
N GLN A 40 9.07 2.72 14.23
CA GLN A 40 8.01 1.70 14.16
C GLN A 40 7.91 0.91 15.48
N SER A 41 9.03 0.60 16.12
CA SER A 41 9.02 -0.10 17.42
C SER A 41 8.42 0.76 18.55
N LEU A 42 8.46 2.09 18.40
CA LEU A 42 7.95 3.04 19.38
C LEU A 42 6.46 3.35 19.20
N THR A 43 5.90 3.17 17.99
CA THR A 43 4.47 3.38 17.74
C THR A 43 3.57 2.26 18.27
N VAL A 44 4.14 1.16 18.76
CA VAL A 44 3.43 0.03 19.41
C VAL A 44 3.55 0.11 20.94
N SER A 45 4.10 1.19 21.48
CA SER A 45 4.24 1.38 22.92
C SER A 45 2.91 1.84 23.54
N ASP A 46 2.65 1.43 24.78
CA ASP A 46 1.55 1.95 25.62
C ASP A 46 1.70 3.44 26.01
N ASP A 47 2.74 4.13 25.51
CA ASP A 47 2.96 5.56 25.78
C ASP A 47 2.61 6.38 24.55
N GLN A 48 1.42 6.97 24.60
CA GLN A 48 0.87 7.87 23.58
C GLN A 48 1.87 8.97 23.16
N ARG A 49 2.72 9.47 24.08
CA ARG A 49 3.67 10.55 23.75
C ARG A 49 4.76 10.07 22.80
N TRP A 50 5.13 8.80 22.88
CA TRP A 50 6.13 8.21 21.97
C TRP A 50 5.49 7.96 20.61
N THR A 51 4.26 7.45 20.58
CA THR A 51 3.50 7.21 19.35
C THR A 51 3.30 8.51 18.56
N GLU A 52 2.70 9.54 19.16
CA GLU A 52 2.45 10.83 18.50
C GLU A 52 3.74 11.46 17.96
N LYS A 53 4.82 11.47 18.76
CA LYS A 53 6.08 12.08 18.32
C LYS A 53 6.75 11.24 17.23
N SER A 54 6.68 9.91 17.30
CA SER A 54 7.26 9.02 16.29
C SER A 54 6.55 9.18 14.94
N LEU A 55 5.21 9.24 14.95
CA LEU A 55 4.40 9.54 13.77
C LEU A 55 4.74 10.90 13.16
N ALA A 56 5.00 11.92 14.00
CA ALA A 56 5.42 13.23 13.52
C ALA A 56 6.79 13.20 12.81
N VAL A 57 7.76 12.41 13.31
CA VAL A 57 9.04 12.22 12.62
C VAL A 57 8.83 11.48 11.30
N LEU A 58 8.06 10.39 11.30
CA LEU A 58 7.72 9.64 10.09
C LEU A 58 7.04 10.53 9.03
N LEU A 59 6.15 11.44 9.46
CA LEU A 59 5.50 12.41 8.58
C LEU A 59 6.49 13.39 7.93
N ASN A 60 7.59 13.74 8.58
CA ASN A 60 8.63 14.55 7.96
C ASN A 60 9.42 13.72 6.93
N LEU A 61 9.72 12.45 7.24
CA LEU A 61 10.48 11.56 6.36
C LEU A 61 9.71 11.23 5.07
N VAL A 62 8.41 10.93 5.17
CA VAL A 62 7.57 10.50 4.03
C VAL A 62 7.38 11.59 2.96
N LEU A 63 7.72 12.85 3.27
CA LEU A 63 7.67 13.95 2.29
C LEU A 63 8.82 13.87 1.28
N ASN A 64 9.87 13.09 1.58
CA ASN A 64 10.97 12.81 0.67
C ASN A 64 10.75 11.49 -0.07
N GLU A 65 11.14 11.41 -1.35
CA GLU A 65 11.04 10.18 -2.15
C GLU A 65 11.78 9.00 -1.50
N ALA A 66 13.01 9.20 -1.02
CA ALA A 66 13.77 8.15 -0.33
C ALA A 66 13.07 7.69 0.95
N GLY A 67 12.37 8.60 1.65
CA GLY A 67 11.59 8.26 2.83
C GLY A 67 10.35 7.42 2.48
N LYS A 68 9.67 7.71 1.37
CA LYS A 68 8.55 6.89 0.89
C LYS A 68 9.02 5.49 0.50
N GLU A 69 10.12 5.40 -0.24
CA GLU A 69 10.70 4.13 -0.68
C GLU A 69 11.05 3.25 0.53
N GLU A 70 11.75 3.81 1.52
CA GLU A 70 12.10 3.11 2.75
C GLU A 70 10.85 2.68 3.54
N MET A 71 9.88 3.56 3.71
CA MET A 71 8.66 3.21 4.46
C MET A 71 7.82 2.14 3.77
N VAL A 72 7.82 2.05 2.44
CA VAL A 72 7.16 0.96 1.71
C VAL A 72 7.93 -0.36 1.83
N SER A 73 9.26 -0.31 1.95
CA SER A 73 10.10 -1.51 2.05
C SER A 73 10.10 -2.13 3.45
N VAL A 74 9.89 -1.32 4.50
CA VAL A 74 9.93 -1.75 5.90
C VAL A 74 8.74 -2.69 6.25
N PRO A 75 9.01 -3.96 6.61
CA PRO A 75 7.96 -4.90 6.98
C PRO A 75 7.22 -4.49 8.26
N GLY A 76 5.89 -4.68 8.25
CA GLY A 76 5.05 -4.44 9.42
C GLY A 76 4.72 -2.97 9.70
N LEU A 77 5.35 -1.99 9.02
CA LEU A 77 5.01 -0.57 9.21
C LEU A 77 3.53 -0.32 8.89
N VAL A 78 3.04 -0.90 7.80
CA VAL A 78 1.63 -0.80 7.39
C VAL A 78 0.69 -1.37 8.46
N SER A 79 1.02 -2.53 9.04
CA SER A 79 0.23 -3.16 10.09
C SER A 79 0.23 -2.34 11.39
N ASN A 80 1.38 -1.74 11.74
CA ASN A 80 1.46 -0.83 12.88
C ASN A 80 0.61 0.43 12.66
N LEU A 81 0.67 1.04 11.48
CA LEU A 81 -0.18 2.19 11.14
C LEU A 81 -1.66 1.80 11.15
N ALA A 82 -2.03 0.61 10.67
CA ALA A 82 -3.39 0.09 10.75
C ALA A 82 -3.87 -0.07 12.21
N THR A 83 -2.99 -0.54 13.10
CA THR A 83 -3.29 -0.64 14.54
C THR A 83 -3.54 0.74 15.16
N VAL A 84 -2.74 1.76 14.79
CA VAL A 84 -2.95 3.14 15.23
C VAL A 84 -4.27 3.72 14.70
N LEU A 85 -4.70 3.36 13.47
CA LEU A 85 -6.02 3.76 12.98
C LEU A 85 -7.16 3.23 13.85
N ASP A 86 -7.00 2.01 14.38
CA ASP A 86 -8.06 1.32 15.11
C ASP A 86 -8.12 1.75 16.59
N THR A 87 -6.97 1.93 17.22
CA THR A 87 -6.85 2.10 18.67
C THR A 87 -6.25 3.43 19.12
N GLY A 88 -5.67 4.20 18.20
CA GLY A 88 -5.00 5.46 18.52
C GLY A 88 -5.96 6.59 18.89
N GLU A 89 -5.42 7.61 19.53
CA GLU A 89 -6.16 8.84 19.85
C GLU A 89 -6.40 9.67 18.57
N PRO A 90 -7.39 10.60 18.56
CA PRO A 90 -7.78 11.31 17.34
C PRO A 90 -6.64 11.99 16.57
N ASN A 91 -5.63 12.52 17.28
CA ASN A 91 -4.45 13.13 16.66
C ASN A 91 -3.52 12.09 16.02
N GLU A 92 -3.34 10.94 16.67
CA GLU A 92 -2.50 9.85 16.18
C GLU A 92 -3.16 9.18 14.96
N GLN A 93 -4.48 8.98 15.02
CA GLN A 93 -5.29 8.54 13.88
C GLN A 93 -5.13 9.49 12.69
N GLU A 94 -5.24 10.81 12.90
CA GLU A 94 -5.02 11.80 11.84
C GLU A 94 -3.64 11.64 11.19
N GLN A 95 -2.59 11.49 12.00
CA GLN A 95 -1.22 11.34 11.51
C GLN A 95 -1.03 10.02 10.76
N ALA A 96 -1.56 8.91 11.29
CA ALA A 96 -1.52 7.60 10.65
C ALA A 96 -2.26 7.59 9.31
N VAL A 97 -3.48 8.15 9.24
CA VAL A 97 -4.21 8.30 7.97
C VAL A 97 -3.41 9.16 6.98
N SER A 98 -2.75 10.22 7.46
CA SER A 98 -1.94 11.10 6.61
C SER A 98 -0.74 10.37 6.01
N LEU A 99 -0.02 9.57 6.81
CA LEU A 99 1.06 8.70 6.34
C LEU A 99 0.56 7.71 5.29
N LEU A 100 -0.50 6.95 5.62
CA LEU A 100 -1.06 5.94 4.73
C LEU A 100 -1.55 6.55 3.41
N LEU A 101 -2.18 7.73 3.44
CA LEU A 101 -2.61 8.41 2.22
C LEU A 101 -1.44 8.79 1.32
N ILE A 102 -0.31 9.25 1.88
CA ILE A 102 0.87 9.60 1.09
C ILE A 102 1.49 8.33 0.48
N LEU A 103 1.66 7.27 1.29
CA LEU A 103 2.25 6.01 0.83
C LEU A 103 1.38 5.29 -0.21
N CYS A 104 0.05 5.28 -0.03
CA CYS A 104 -0.87 4.67 -0.99
C CYS A 104 -0.88 5.40 -2.34
N LYS A 105 -0.71 6.73 -2.34
CA LYS A 105 -0.55 7.50 -3.58
C LYS A 105 0.79 7.24 -4.27
N TYR A 106 1.83 6.92 -3.50
CA TYR A 106 3.15 6.61 -4.01
C TYR A 106 3.23 5.18 -4.57
N SER A 107 2.61 4.21 -3.89
CA SER A 107 2.68 2.79 -4.24
C SER A 107 1.32 2.11 -4.21
N GLU A 108 0.91 1.58 -5.35
CA GLU A 108 -0.30 0.75 -5.45
C GLU A 108 -0.17 -0.55 -4.64
N MET A 109 1.04 -1.11 -4.56
CA MET A 109 1.30 -2.27 -3.69
C MET A 109 1.07 -1.92 -2.22
N CYS A 110 1.47 -0.71 -1.78
CA CYS A 110 1.14 -0.23 -0.43
C CYS A 110 -0.38 -0.12 -0.23
N SER A 111 -1.11 0.38 -1.22
CA SER A 111 -2.58 0.42 -1.16
C SER A 111 -3.20 -0.96 -0.97
N GLN A 112 -2.68 -1.99 -1.64
CA GLN A 112 -3.13 -3.37 -1.48
C GLN A 112 -2.83 -3.91 -0.08
N MET A 113 -1.63 -3.67 0.45
CA MET A 113 -1.26 -4.07 1.82
C MET A 113 -2.17 -3.41 2.85
N VAL A 114 -2.43 -2.11 2.73
CA VAL A 114 -3.32 -1.38 3.64
C VAL A 114 -4.74 -1.94 3.62
N LEU A 115 -5.27 -2.30 2.44
CA LEU A 115 -6.58 -2.93 2.32
C LEU A 115 -6.63 -4.33 2.95
N GLN A 116 -5.53 -5.08 2.91
CA GLN A 116 -5.43 -6.41 3.52
C GLN A 116 -5.45 -6.35 5.05
N GLU A 117 -4.94 -5.29 5.65
CA GLU A 117 -5.05 -5.03 7.11
C GLU A 117 -6.48 -4.69 7.56
N GLY A 118 -7.45 -4.58 6.63
CA GLY A 118 -8.85 -4.41 6.99
C GLY A 118 -9.22 -3.02 7.52
N VAL A 119 -8.45 -1.98 7.19
CA VAL A 119 -8.59 -0.61 7.76
C VAL A 119 -9.90 0.13 7.45
N ILE A 120 -10.76 -0.40 6.58
CA ILE A 120 -11.94 0.32 6.08
C ILE A 120 -12.90 0.76 7.18
N PRO A 121 -13.28 -0.06 8.18
CA PRO A 121 -14.17 0.36 9.25
C PRO A 121 -13.58 1.52 10.07
N SER A 122 -12.30 1.44 10.43
CA SER A 122 -11.60 2.48 11.19
C SER A 122 -11.53 3.78 10.39
N LEU A 123 -11.22 3.71 9.08
CA LEU A 123 -11.26 4.88 8.18
C LEU A 123 -12.65 5.51 8.06
N VAL A 124 -13.72 4.70 8.02
CA VAL A 124 -15.09 5.22 8.00
C VAL A 124 -15.41 5.92 9.32
N SER A 125 -15.05 5.32 10.46
CA SER A 125 -15.23 5.95 11.78
C SER A 125 -14.50 7.29 11.86
N ILE A 126 -13.21 7.33 11.49
CA ILE A 126 -12.40 8.56 11.47
C ILE A 126 -13.00 9.60 10.52
N SER A 127 -13.58 9.19 9.39
CA SER A 127 -14.18 10.12 8.41
C SER A 127 -15.39 10.90 8.95
N VAL A 128 -16.02 10.42 10.02
CA VAL A 128 -17.19 11.02 10.67
C VAL A 128 -16.79 11.68 12.00
N ASN A 129 -16.02 10.96 12.82
CA ASN A 129 -15.78 11.30 14.23
C ASN A 129 -14.37 11.87 14.48
N GLY A 130 -13.45 11.79 13.51
CA GLY A 130 -12.08 12.24 13.66
C GLY A 130 -11.94 13.76 13.74
N THR A 131 -10.70 14.21 13.91
CA THR A 131 -10.34 15.63 13.79
C THR A 131 -10.72 16.19 12.41
N GLN A 132 -10.77 17.52 12.26
CA GLN A 132 -11.09 18.13 10.97
C GLN A 132 -10.20 17.59 9.82
N ARG A 133 -8.88 17.55 10.04
CA ARG A 133 -7.94 17.05 9.03
C ARG A 133 -8.00 15.53 8.91
N GLY A 134 -8.18 14.80 10.01
CA GLY A 134 -8.36 13.35 10.00
C GLY A 134 -9.53 12.93 9.12
N ARG A 135 -10.67 13.62 9.24
CA ARG A 135 -11.87 13.40 8.40
C ARG A 135 -11.57 13.59 6.92
N GLU A 136 -10.96 14.72 6.56
CA GLU A 136 -10.62 15.03 5.17
C GLU A 136 -9.65 14.02 4.56
N ARG A 137 -8.64 13.60 5.34
CA ARG A 137 -7.63 12.62 4.90
C ARG A 137 -8.22 11.23 4.76
N ALA A 138 -9.09 10.82 5.69
CA ALA A 138 -9.76 9.52 5.64
C ALA A 138 -10.69 9.42 4.43
N GLN A 139 -11.46 10.47 4.14
CA GLN A 139 -12.30 10.53 2.96
C GLN A 139 -11.47 10.41 1.67
N LYS A 140 -10.34 11.12 1.57
CA LYS A 140 -9.44 11.02 0.42
C LYS A 140 -8.88 9.61 0.23
N LEU A 141 -8.49 8.94 1.31
CA LEU A 141 -7.97 7.57 1.25
C LEU A 141 -9.06 6.57 0.86
N LEU A 142 -10.27 6.71 1.40
CA LEU A 142 -11.43 5.90 1.00
C LEU A 142 -11.78 6.08 -0.47
N THR A 143 -11.73 7.31 -0.99
CA THR A 143 -11.93 7.59 -2.42
C THR A 143 -10.85 6.94 -3.27
N LEU A 144 -9.57 7.03 -2.88
CA LEU A 144 -8.47 6.36 -3.57
C LEU A 144 -8.71 4.84 -3.69
N PHE A 145 -9.16 4.18 -2.62
CA PHE A 145 -9.49 2.75 -2.65
C PHE A 145 -10.68 2.41 -3.56
N ARG A 146 -11.67 3.30 -3.65
CA ARG A 146 -12.80 3.12 -4.60
C ARG A 146 -12.32 3.22 -6.04
N GLU A 147 -11.46 4.18 -6.35
CA GLU A 147 -10.88 4.37 -7.68
C GLU A 147 -10.00 3.17 -8.10
N LEU A 148 -9.20 2.64 -7.18
CA LEU A 148 -8.41 1.41 -7.38
C LEU A 148 -9.30 0.23 -7.81
N ARG A 149 -10.39 -0.01 -7.08
CA ARG A 149 -11.35 -1.09 -7.41
C ARG A 149 -12.00 -0.90 -8.78
N GLN A 150 -12.30 0.34 -9.16
CA GLN A 150 -12.91 0.63 -10.48
C GLN A 150 -11.92 0.37 -11.61
N ARG A 151 -10.64 0.73 -11.43
CA ARG A 151 -9.58 0.45 -12.41
C ARG A 151 -9.45 -1.05 -12.67
N ASP A 152 -9.43 -1.86 -11.60
CA ASP A 152 -9.34 -3.32 -11.72
C ASP A 152 -10.51 -3.93 -12.52
N GLN A 153 -11.72 -3.39 -12.37
CA GLN A 153 -12.90 -3.85 -13.14
C GLN A 153 -12.86 -3.48 -14.62
N THR A 154 -12.34 -2.29 -14.96
CA THR A 154 -12.23 -1.85 -16.36
C THR A 154 -11.18 -2.62 -17.17
N HIS A 155 -10.17 -3.20 -16.51
CA HIS A 155 -9.18 -4.06 -17.18
C HIS A 155 -9.72 -5.46 -17.49
N LEU A 156 -10.70 -5.96 -16.73
CA LEU A 156 -11.34 -7.27 -16.98
C LEU A 156 -12.35 -7.25 -18.14
N THR A 157 -12.74 -6.07 -18.62
CA THR A 157 -13.73 -5.88 -19.71
C THR A 157 -13.12 -5.61 -21.08
N LYS A 158 -11.78 -5.60 -21.21
CA LYS A 158 -11.05 -5.27 -22.45
C LYS A 158 -10.11 -6.37 -22.98
N GLU A 159 -10.38 -7.64 -22.71
CA GLU A 159 -9.73 -8.72 -23.46
C GLU A 159 -10.32 -8.72 -24.89
N PRO A 160 -9.53 -8.53 -25.97
CA PRO A 160 -10.05 -8.63 -27.32
C PRO A 160 -10.40 -10.08 -27.62
N HIS A 161 -11.67 -10.34 -27.93
CA HIS A 161 -12.09 -11.53 -28.63
C HIS A 161 -11.28 -11.64 -29.93
N ALA A 162 -10.32 -12.57 -29.97
CA ALA A 162 -9.72 -13.00 -31.21
C ALA A 162 -10.83 -13.63 -32.06
N GLU A 163 -11.27 -12.92 -33.09
CA GLU A 163 -12.13 -13.44 -34.14
C GLU A 163 -11.42 -14.63 -34.80
N VAL A 164 -11.98 -15.83 -34.60
CA VAL A 164 -11.68 -16.99 -35.44
C VAL A 164 -12.44 -16.79 -36.75
N LYS A 165 -11.78 -16.27 -37.78
CA LYS A 165 -12.27 -16.37 -39.16
C LYS A 165 -11.86 -17.72 -39.74
N SER A 166 -12.84 -18.60 -39.86
CA SER A 166 -12.77 -19.82 -40.68
C SER A 166 -12.94 -19.42 -42.16
N PRO A 167 -12.17 -19.99 -43.11
CA PRO A 167 -12.53 -19.96 -44.52
C PRO A 167 -13.06 -21.32 -45.00
N GLU A 168 -14.28 -21.33 -45.53
CA GLU A 168 -14.85 -22.43 -46.33
C GLU A 168 -14.81 -22.08 -47.83
N GLY A 169 -14.44 -23.08 -48.66
CA GLY A 169 -14.78 -23.30 -50.09
C GLY A 169 -14.28 -22.28 -51.13
N ASP A 170 -13.86 -22.61 -52.35
CA ASP A 170 -13.84 -23.83 -53.17
C ASP A 170 -12.92 -23.56 -54.39
N GLY A 171 -12.44 -24.62 -55.07
CA GLY A 171 -12.15 -24.52 -56.52
C GLY A 171 -10.73 -24.86 -57.02
N PHE A 172 -10.49 -26.17 -57.17
CA PHE A 172 -9.64 -26.91 -58.13
C PHE A 172 -8.80 -26.14 -59.19
N SER A 173 -7.48 -26.42 -59.26
CA SER A 173 -6.75 -26.73 -60.51
C SER A 173 -5.32 -27.25 -60.26
N VAL A 174 -4.78 -27.95 -61.26
CA VAL A 174 -3.75 -29.00 -61.22
C VAL A 174 -2.33 -28.50 -61.56
N ALA A 175 -1.33 -29.12 -60.91
CA ALA A 175 0.10 -29.32 -61.26
C ALA A 175 1.00 -28.14 -61.70
N ALA A 176 2.15 -27.96 -61.03
CA ALA A 176 3.48 -28.42 -61.53
C ALA A 176 4.66 -27.97 -60.64
N ALA A 177 5.49 -28.95 -60.28
CA ALA A 177 6.96 -29.00 -60.14
C ALA A 177 7.80 -27.92 -59.40
N ALA A 178 8.57 -28.41 -58.41
CA ALA A 178 10.01 -28.15 -58.08
C ALA A 178 10.21 -28.06 -56.54
N VAL A 179 10.57 -29.15 -55.83
CA VAL A 179 11.94 -29.58 -55.45
C VAL A 179 12.76 -28.42 -54.85
N THR A 180 12.96 -28.38 -53.52
CA THR A 180 14.18 -28.89 -52.84
C THR A 180 14.01 -29.03 -51.32
N GLU A 181 14.51 -30.13 -50.76
CA GLU A 181 14.85 -30.40 -49.34
C GLU A 181 15.88 -29.38 -48.80
N SER A 182 15.95 -28.99 -47.52
CA SER A 182 16.28 -29.82 -46.34
C SER A 182 16.22 -29.01 -45.02
N LYS A 183 15.92 -29.71 -43.91
CA LYS A 183 15.97 -29.33 -42.47
C LYS A 183 17.41 -29.62 -41.91
N PRO A 184 17.85 -29.34 -40.65
CA PRO A 184 17.05 -28.95 -39.47
C PRO A 184 17.66 -28.04 -38.36
N GLN A 185 16.77 -27.59 -37.43
CA GLN A 185 16.87 -27.51 -35.94
C GLN A 185 18.06 -26.78 -35.27
N CYS A 186 18.05 -26.22 -34.05
CA CYS A 186 17.20 -26.11 -32.85
C CYS A 186 17.91 -25.05 -31.96
N LYS A 187 17.30 -24.31 -31.02
CA LYS A 187 16.86 -24.77 -29.69
C LYS A 187 16.00 -23.70 -28.99
N SER A 188 14.99 -24.21 -28.30
CA SER A 188 14.05 -23.54 -27.41
C SER A 188 14.68 -23.14 -26.06
N ALA A 189 14.14 -22.10 -25.42
CA ALA A 189 14.05 -22.04 -23.95
C ALA A 189 12.84 -21.19 -23.53
N SER A 190 11.77 -21.88 -23.15
CA SER A 190 10.54 -21.37 -22.55
C SER A 190 10.76 -21.15 -21.05
N ARG A 191 10.35 -20.01 -20.49
CA ARG A 191 10.07 -19.88 -19.05
C ARG A 191 8.63 -19.39 -18.85
N LYS A 192 7.83 -20.30 -18.28
CA LYS A 192 6.42 -20.16 -17.90
C LYS A 192 6.24 -19.07 -16.83
N LYS A 193 5.31 -18.15 -17.04
CA LYS A 193 4.71 -17.32 -15.98
C LYS A 193 3.51 -18.09 -15.39
N MET A 194 3.64 -18.51 -14.14
CA MET A 194 2.56 -19.06 -13.33
C MET A 194 1.73 -17.90 -12.77
N ARG A 195 0.59 -17.59 -13.39
CA ARG A 195 -0.44 -16.74 -12.78
C ARG A 195 -1.27 -17.60 -11.83
N ARG A 196 -1.11 -17.39 -10.53
CA ARG A 196 -2.04 -17.91 -9.51
C ARG A 196 -3.29 -17.05 -9.52
N ALA A 197 -4.44 -17.67 -9.80
CA ALA A 197 -5.76 -17.06 -9.64
C ALA A 197 -6.10 -17.04 -8.14
N PHE A 198 -6.49 -15.89 -7.62
CA PHE A 198 -7.09 -15.76 -6.30
C PHE A 198 -8.56 -15.41 -6.47
N SER A 199 -9.42 -16.38 -6.20
CA SER A 199 -10.84 -16.19 -5.95
C SER A 199 -11.05 -16.02 -4.46
N PHE A 200 -11.43 -14.83 -4.01
CA PHE A 200 -11.96 -14.62 -2.67
C PHE A 200 -13.34 -13.99 -2.75
N LEU A 201 -14.32 -14.85 -2.50
CA LEU A 201 -15.74 -14.61 -2.50
C LEU A 201 -16.11 -13.92 -1.17
N TRP A 202 -16.28 -12.59 -1.19
CA TRP A 202 -16.83 -11.88 -0.04
C TRP A 202 -18.35 -12.04 0.02
N LYS A 203 -18.86 -12.80 1.00
CA LYS A 203 -20.30 -12.90 1.30
C LYS A 203 -20.69 -11.77 2.24
N SER A 204 -21.57 -10.88 1.78
CA SER A 204 -22.33 -9.97 2.64
C SER A 204 -23.36 -10.77 3.46
N LYS A 205 -23.29 -10.66 4.79
CA LYS A 205 -24.40 -11.01 5.68
C LYS A 205 -25.25 -9.76 5.87
N SER A 206 -26.43 -9.74 5.27
CA SER A 206 -27.47 -8.75 5.57
C SER A 206 -28.14 -9.14 6.89
N PHE A 207 -28.14 -8.25 7.89
CA PHE A 207 -29.00 -8.36 9.05
C PHE A 207 -30.38 -7.80 8.69
N SER A 208 -31.39 -8.67 8.71
CA SER A 208 -32.81 -8.30 8.70
C SER A 208 -33.25 -8.10 10.15
N VAL A 209 -33.67 -6.89 10.50
CA VAL A 209 -34.31 -6.60 11.80
C VAL A 209 -35.79 -6.92 11.67
N TYR A 210 -36.24 -7.96 12.38
CA TYR A 210 -37.67 -8.20 12.58
C TYR A 210 -38.20 -7.27 13.66
N GLN A 211 -39.30 -6.61 13.32
CA GLN A 211 -40.17 -5.85 14.20
C GLN A 211 -41.05 -6.83 14.99
N CYS A 212 -41.03 -6.72 16.32
CA CYS A 212 -42.11 -7.12 17.22
C CYS A 212 -42.14 -6.10 18.36
#